data_AF-A0A1F5UZF1-F1
#
_entry.id   AF-A0A1F5UZF1-F1
#
_cell.length_a   1.000
_cell.length_b   1.000
_cell.length_c   1.000
_cell.angle_alpha   90.00
_cell.angle_beta   90.00
_cell.angle_gamma   90.00
#
_symmetry.space_group_name_H-M   'P 1'
#
loop_
_entity.id
_entity.type
_entity.pdbx_description
1 polymer ?
#
loop_
_entity_poly.entity_id
_entity_poly.type
_entity_poly.pdbx_seq_one_letter_code
_entity_poly.pdbx_strand_id
1 'polypeptide(L)'
;MHRVRKLEKETAESMRRLKIRAVKVWLYHYENGKLIESYIRSLDKYDRQGRILSSEQFNNKGKVTSKSIYGYFKDGRITEERYVRSKKYWKMSYRYTKDKQISVIRFYTQKGRIKKLRRYVTRFDRSGNILESITTDQKGKKDILEKFVHEYIKEQDGTT
;
A
#
# COMPACT_ATOMS: atom_id res chain seq x y z
N MET A 1 -13.48 19.26 -26.78
CA MET A 1 -13.23 18.01 -26.04
C MET A 1 -11.85 18.05 -25.39
N HIS A 2 -11.76 18.30 -24.08
CA HIS A 2 -10.48 18.20 -23.35
C HIS A 2 -10.26 16.75 -22.91
N ARG A 3 -9.37 16.06 -23.61
CA ARG A 3 -8.94 14.70 -23.28
C ARG A 3 -8.11 14.79 -22.00
N VAL A 4 -8.72 14.54 -20.83
CA VAL A 4 -7.97 14.35 -19.58
C VAL A 4 -7.08 13.14 -19.81
N ARG A 5 -5.79 13.39 -20.04
CA ARG A 5 -4.77 12.36 -20.12
C ARG A 5 -4.82 11.65 -18.77
N LYS A 6 -5.42 10.45 -18.74
CA LYS A 6 -5.40 9.56 -17.59
C LYS A 6 -3.93 9.51 -17.19
N LEU A 7 -3.58 10.02 -16.01
CA LEU A 7 -2.24 9.87 -15.45
C LEU A 7 -2.00 8.36 -15.43
N GLU A 8 -1.26 7.87 -16.43
CA GLU A 8 -0.73 6.51 -16.43
C GLU A 8 -0.11 6.31 -15.06
N LYS A 9 -0.44 5.21 -14.37
CA LYS A 9 0.14 4.90 -13.06
C LYS A 9 1.63 5.17 -13.12
N GLU A 10 2.08 6.25 -12.48
CA GLU A 10 3.44 6.70 -12.60
C GLU A 10 4.33 5.62 -11.97
N THR A 11 5.03 4.88 -12.83
CA THR A 11 5.87 3.76 -12.39
C THR A 11 7.08 4.29 -11.63
N ALA A 12 7.64 3.49 -10.71
CA ALA A 12 8.88 3.85 -10.02
C ALA A 12 10.01 4.18 -11.01
N GLU A 13 10.04 3.49 -12.15
CA GLU A 13 10.97 3.79 -13.23
C GLU A 13 10.79 5.20 -13.80
N SER A 14 9.54 5.61 -14.06
CA SER A 14 9.24 6.96 -14.55
C SER A 14 9.65 8.02 -13.53
N MET A 15 9.37 7.80 -12.25
CA MET A 15 9.79 8.69 -11.16
C MET A 15 11.30 8.85 -11.09
N ARG A 16 12.03 7.74 -11.22
CA ARG A 16 13.49 7.73 -11.21
C ARG A 16 14.05 8.46 -12.43
N ARG A 17 13.59 8.10 -13.64
CA ARG A 17 14.08 8.65 -14.91
C ARG A 17 13.86 10.16 -14.99
N LEU A 18 12.68 10.63 -14.59
CA LEU A 18 12.31 12.05 -14.60
C LEU A 18 12.76 12.79 -13.33
N LYS A 19 13.41 12.09 -12.39
CA LYS A 19 13.85 12.62 -11.09
C LYS A 19 12.72 13.27 -10.29
N ILE A 20 11.49 12.80 -10.45
CA ILE A 20 10.33 13.28 -9.71
C ILE A 20 10.50 12.91 -8.23
N ARG A 21 10.34 13.90 -7.35
CA ARG A 21 10.46 13.74 -5.88
C ARG A 21 9.16 13.96 -5.15
N ALA A 22 8.19 14.59 -5.79
CA ALA A 22 6.87 14.81 -5.24
C ALA A 22 5.83 14.89 -6.35
N VAL A 23 4.67 14.28 -6.12
CA VAL A 23 3.49 14.38 -6.97
C VAL A 23 2.35 14.91 -6.12
N LYS A 24 1.75 16.00 -6.57
CA LYS A 24 0.59 16.63 -5.91
C LYS A 24 -0.61 16.52 -6.84
N VAL A 25 -1.67 15.89 -6.37
CA VAL A 25 -2.91 15.75 -7.13
C VAL A 25 -3.91 16.79 -6.66
N TRP A 26 -4.34 17.65 -7.57
CA TRP A 26 -5.43 18.59 -7.37
C TRP A 26 -6.74 18.00 -7.87
N LEU A 27 -7.83 18.40 -7.23
CA LEU A 27 -9.18 18.03 -7.61
C LEU A 27 -9.98 19.33 -7.79
N TYR A 28 -10.67 19.43 -8.92
CA TYR A 28 -11.42 20.61 -9.32
C TYR A 28 -12.89 20.21 -9.49
N HIS A 29 -13.79 20.93 -8.83
CA HIS A 29 -15.22 20.73 -8.93
C HIS A 29 -15.82 21.88 -9.73
N TYR A 30 -16.57 21.52 -10.78
CA TYR A 30 -17.29 22.47 -11.63
C TYR A 30 -18.78 22.22 -11.53
N GLU A 31 -19.55 23.29 -11.53
CA GLU A 31 -21.01 23.28 -11.61
C GLU A 31 -21.42 24.28 -12.69
N ASN A 32 -22.25 23.84 -13.65
CA ASN A 32 -22.69 24.66 -14.78
C ASN A 32 -21.53 25.37 -15.53
N GLY A 33 -20.41 24.66 -15.69
CA GLY A 33 -19.20 25.18 -16.36
C GLY A 33 -18.37 26.17 -15.54
N LYS A 34 -18.77 26.50 -14.30
CA LYS A 34 -18.03 27.37 -13.39
C LYS A 34 -17.30 26.54 -12.35
N LEU A 35 -16.03 26.89 -12.07
CA LEU A 35 -15.27 26.27 -10.99
C LEU A 35 -15.87 26.72 -9.65
N ILE A 36 -16.32 25.77 -8.83
CA ILE A 36 -16.93 26.04 -7.51
C ILE A 36 -15.97 25.74 -6.36
N GLU A 37 -15.07 24.76 -6.53
CA GLU A 37 -14.14 24.35 -5.49
C GLU A 37 -12.91 23.72 -6.13
N SER A 38 -11.74 23.92 -5.52
CA SER A 38 -10.58 23.10 -5.82
C SER A 38 -9.75 22.87 -4.57
N TYR A 39 -9.15 21.68 -4.47
CA TYR A 39 -8.31 21.32 -3.34
C TYR A 39 -7.29 20.27 -3.72
N ILE A 40 -6.23 20.19 -2.92
CA ILE A 40 -5.25 19.10 -3.04
C ILE A 40 -5.91 17.84 -2.50
N ARG A 41 -5.96 16.78 -3.29
CA ARG A 41 -6.42 15.46 -2.84
C ARG A 41 -5.29 14.70 -2.16
N SER A 42 -4.11 14.70 -2.76
CA SER A 42 -2.97 13.92 -2.26
C SER A 42 -1.62 14.54 -2.55
N LEU A 43 -0.63 14.17 -1.73
CA LEU A 43 0.78 14.48 -1.89
C LEU A 43 1.59 13.21 -1.65
N ASP A 44 2.25 12.72 -2.69
CA ASP A 44 3.15 11.58 -2.62
C ASP A 44 4.59 12.06 -2.79
N LYS A 45 5.51 11.51 -1.99
CA LYS A 45 6.95 11.84 -2.06
C LYS A 45 7.75 10.60 -2.42
N TYR A 46 8.82 10.77 -3.20
CA TYR A 46 9.59 9.67 -3.76
C TYR A 46 11.09 9.80 -3.50
N ASP A 47 11.75 8.67 -3.31
CA ASP A 47 13.21 8.60 -3.19
C ASP A 47 13.91 8.66 -4.55
N ARG A 48 15.25 8.58 -4.53
CA ARG A 48 16.09 8.62 -5.74
C ARG A 48 15.82 7.49 -6.73
N GLN A 49 15.34 6.35 -6.24
CA GLN A 49 15.00 5.17 -7.02
C GLN A 49 13.55 5.19 -7.51
N GLY A 50 12.79 6.24 -7.19
CA GLY A 50 11.39 6.39 -7.59
C GLY A 50 10.41 5.63 -6.70
N ARG A 51 10.85 5.15 -5.53
CA ARG A 51 10.00 4.46 -4.55
C ARG A 51 9.31 5.49 -3.66
N ILE A 52 8.05 5.24 -3.29
CA ILE A 52 7.27 6.16 -2.46
C ILE A 52 7.80 6.20 -1.02
N LEU A 53 8.21 7.36 -0.52
CA LEU A 53 8.64 7.55 0.87
C LEU A 53 7.46 7.85 1.80
N SER A 54 6.49 8.62 1.31
CA SER A 54 5.31 9.00 2.08
C SER A 54 4.15 9.35 1.16
N SER A 55 2.93 9.13 1.66
CA SER A 55 1.68 9.58 1.04
C SER A 55 0.85 10.33 2.06
N GLU A 56 0.34 11.50 1.68
CA GLU A 56 -0.61 12.28 2.48
C GLU A 56 -1.90 12.45 1.68
N GLN A 57 -3.04 12.23 2.34
CA GLN A 57 -4.38 12.47 1.79
C GLN A 57 -5.03 13.61 2.55
N PHE A 58 -5.73 14.49 1.84
CA PHE A 58 -6.35 15.68 2.39
C PHE A 58 -7.86 15.64 2.16
N ASN A 59 -8.62 16.30 3.03
CA ASN A 59 -10.01 16.63 2.73
C ASN A 59 -10.08 17.93 1.91
N ASN A 60 -11.30 18.31 1.51
CA ASN A 60 -11.55 19.53 0.75
C ASN A 60 -11.19 20.84 1.49
N LYS A 61 -11.05 20.78 2.81
CA LYS A 61 -10.56 21.90 3.65
C LYS A 61 -9.03 21.92 3.80
N GLY A 62 -8.31 21.09 3.05
CA GLY A 62 -6.84 21.02 3.10
C GLY A 62 -6.27 20.35 4.34
N LYS A 63 -7.09 19.72 5.19
CA LYS A 63 -6.64 19.01 6.39
C LYS A 63 -6.23 17.58 6.02
N VAL A 64 -5.06 17.16 6.51
CA VAL A 64 -4.58 15.78 6.36
C VAL A 64 -5.57 14.83 7.05
N THR A 65 -6.17 13.94 6.25
CA THR A 65 -7.06 12.88 6.73
C THR A 65 -6.32 11.59 6.97
N SER A 66 -5.23 11.37 6.23
CA SER A 66 -4.35 10.24 6.44
C SER A 66 -2.94 10.44 5.95
N LYS A 67 -1.99 9.73 6.57
CA LYS A 67 -0.56 9.79 6.24
C LYS A 67 0.07 8.41 6.32
N SER A 68 0.76 8.01 5.26
CA SER A 68 1.58 6.80 5.18
C SER A 68 3.07 7.16 5.08
N ILE A 69 3.93 6.36 5.68
CA ILE A 69 5.39 6.42 5.54
C ILE A 69 5.89 5.01 5.28
N TYR A 70 6.80 4.87 4.31
CA TYR A 70 7.32 3.59 3.86
C TYR A 70 8.84 3.50 4.06
N GLY A 71 9.30 2.36 4.54
CA GLY A 71 10.71 2.00 4.62
C GLY A 71 11.02 0.84 3.68
N TYR A 72 12.24 0.80 3.13
CA TYR A 72 12.67 -0.22 2.17
C TYR A 72 13.99 -0.87 2.55
N PHE A 73 14.13 -2.15 2.20
CA PHE A 73 15.43 -2.83 2.12
C PHE A 73 16.25 -2.30 0.94
N LYS A 74 17.56 -2.63 0.93
CA LYS A 74 18.48 -2.26 -0.16
C LYS A 74 18.01 -2.77 -1.53
N ASP A 75 17.37 -3.93 -1.56
CA ASP A 75 16.81 -4.56 -2.76
C ASP A 75 15.46 -3.97 -3.22
N GLY A 76 14.92 -2.97 -2.51
CA GLY A 76 13.67 -2.31 -2.89
C GLY A 76 12.39 -2.92 -2.31
N ARG A 77 12.46 -4.01 -1.55
CA ARG A 77 11.29 -4.54 -0.85
C ARG A 77 10.91 -3.66 0.35
N ILE A 78 9.62 -3.50 0.62
CA ILE A 78 9.14 -2.73 1.79
C ILE A 78 9.57 -3.46 3.07
N THR A 79 10.25 -2.79 4.00
CA THR A 79 10.54 -3.32 5.34
C THR A 79 9.50 -2.89 6.36
N GLU A 80 8.92 -1.70 6.19
CA GLU A 80 8.00 -1.12 7.15
C GLU A 80 7.00 -0.20 6.44
N GLU A 81 5.77 -0.19 6.94
CA GLU A 81 4.77 0.81 6.62
C GLU A 81 4.16 1.34 7.92
N ARG A 82 4.06 2.66 8.03
CA ARG A 82 3.39 3.35 9.13
C ARG A 82 2.28 4.20 8.55
N TYR A 83 1.06 4.03 9.07
CA TYR A 83 -0.12 4.75 8.59
C TYR A 83 -0.90 5.36 9.74
N VAL A 84 -1.40 6.58 9.55
CA VAL A 84 -2.29 7.26 10.49
C VAL A 84 -3.55 7.70 9.77
N ARG A 85 -4.71 7.43 10.38
CA ARG A 85 -6.05 7.84 9.92
C ARG A 85 -6.98 7.90 11.12
N SER A 86 -7.76 8.98 11.24
CA SER A 86 -8.76 9.13 12.30
C SER A 86 -8.23 8.86 13.73
N LYS A 87 -7.03 9.38 14.04
CA LYS A 87 -6.31 9.20 15.34
C LYS A 87 -5.93 7.75 15.68
N LYS A 88 -6.06 6.82 14.73
CA LYS A 88 -5.54 5.46 14.83
C LYS A 88 -4.21 5.41 14.11
N TYR A 89 -3.26 4.70 14.71
CA TYR A 89 -1.92 4.50 14.15
C TYR A 89 -1.77 3.02 13.84
N TRP A 90 -1.34 2.70 12.64
CA TRP A 90 -1.01 1.36 12.20
C TRP A 90 0.47 1.28 11.88
N LYS A 91 1.09 0.17 12.24
CA LYS A 91 2.42 -0.18 11.79
C LYS A 91 2.42 -1.62 11.29
N MET A 92 3.05 -1.80 10.14
CA MET A 92 3.26 -3.07 9.48
C MET A 92 4.76 -3.25 9.32
N SER A 93 5.28 -4.41 9.73
CA SER A 93 6.68 -4.78 9.56
C SER A 93 6.75 -6.05 8.74
N TYR A 94 7.55 -6.02 7.69
CA TYR A 94 7.62 -7.07 6.69
C TYR A 94 8.94 -7.83 6.83
N ARG A 95 8.86 -9.16 6.83
CA ARG A 95 10.01 -10.06 6.78
C ARG A 95 9.82 -11.02 5.62
N TYR A 96 10.82 -11.11 4.77
CA TYR A 96 10.84 -11.99 3.61
C TYR A 96 11.79 -13.13 3.88
N THR A 97 11.37 -14.37 3.62
CA THR A 97 12.24 -15.54 3.67
C THR A 97 12.67 -15.92 2.25
N LYS A 98 13.74 -16.72 2.13
CA LYS A 98 14.20 -17.24 0.83
C LYS A 98 13.17 -18.18 0.19
N ASP A 99 12.34 -18.83 1.01
CA ASP A 99 11.32 -19.81 0.60
C ASP A 99 10.04 -19.16 0.06
N LYS A 100 10.14 -17.94 -0.50
CA LYS A 100 9.00 -17.15 -0.99
C LYS A 100 7.88 -17.01 0.07
N GLN A 101 8.25 -16.86 1.34
CA GLN A 101 7.30 -16.50 2.39
C GLN A 101 7.44 -15.04 2.78
N ILE A 102 6.31 -14.40 3.01
CA ILE A 102 6.24 -13.07 3.59
C ILE A 102 5.55 -13.19 4.92
N SER A 103 6.24 -12.79 5.98
CA SER A 103 5.66 -12.61 7.30
C SER A 103 5.45 -11.12 7.55
N VAL A 104 4.19 -10.72 7.72
CA VAL A 104 3.81 -9.35 8.06
C VAL A 104 3.31 -9.32 9.49
N ILE A 105 3.96 -8.51 10.33
CA ILE A 105 3.46 -8.21 11.66
C ILE A 105 2.74 -6.87 11.58
N ARG A 106 1.45 -6.86 11.88
CA ARG A 106 0.62 -5.66 11.90
C ARG A 106 0.16 -5.37 13.31
N PHE A 107 0.35 -4.15 13.77
CA PHE A 107 -0.36 -3.66 14.94
C PHE A 107 -1.09 -2.36 14.67
N TYR A 108 -2.13 -2.12 15.47
CA TYR A 108 -2.69 -0.79 15.60
C TYR A 108 -2.63 -0.32 17.04
N THR A 109 -2.32 0.96 17.20
CA THR A 109 -2.44 1.68 18.46
C THR A 109 -3.54 2.71 18.36
N GLN A 110 -4.20 2.95 19.50
CA GLN A 110 -5.17 4.01 19.67
C GLN A 110 -4.87 4.69 21.01
N LYS A 111 -4.66 6.02 20.98
CA LYS A 111 -4.19 6.79 22.15
C LYS A 111 -2.90 6.21 22.76
N GLY A 112 -1.93 5.84 21.91
CA GLY A 112 -0.62 5.31 22.34
C GLY A 112 -0.61 3.85 22.81
N ARG A 113 -1.77 3.20 23.01
CA ARG A 113 -1.85 1.81 23.47
C ARG A 113 -2.02 0.85 22.30
N ILE A 114 -1.22 -0.22 22.26
CA ILE A 114 -1.44 -1.34 21.32
C ILE A 114 -2.79 -1.96 21.63
N LYS A 115 -3.61 -2.12 20.60
CA LYS A 115 -4.96 -2.67 20.72
C LYS A 115 -5.14 -3.98 19.97
N LYS A 116 -4.31 -4.21 18.95
CA LYS A 116 -4.31 -5.45 18.18
C LYS A 116 -2.93 -5.62 17.60
N LEU A 117 -2.41 -6.83 17.73
CA LEU A 117 -1.24 -7.32 17.03
C LEU A 117 -1.68 -8.59 16.30
N ARG A 118 -1.46 -8.63 14.99
CA ARG A 118 -1.68 -9.80 14.16
C ARG A 118 -0.41 -10.12 13.41
N ARG A 119 -0.16 -11.40 13.22
CA ARG A 119 0.86 -11.89 12.29
C ARG A 119 0.16 -12.54 11.12
N TYR A 120 0.57 -12.14 9.92
CA TYR A 120 0.15 -12.72 8.65
C TYR A 120 1.35 -13.44 8.06
N VAL A 121 1.17 -14.68 7.64
CA VAL A 121 2.18 -15.42 6.90
C VAL A 121 1.57 -15.85 5.58
N THR A 122 2.15 -15.37 4.48
CA THR A 122 1.71 -15.70 3.12
C THR A 122 2.82 -16.46 2.40
N ARG A 123 2.44 -17.55 1.74
CA ARG A 123 3.30 -18.37 0.87
C ARG A 123 2.91 -18.17 -0.58
N PHE A 124 3.90 -18.20 -1.45
CA PHE A 124 3.70 -18.04 -2.88
C PHE A 124 4.28 -19.21 -3.66
N ASP A 125 3.71 -19.50 -4.82
CA ASP A 125 4.25 -20.47 -5.77
C ASP A 125 5.47 -19.90 -6.51
N ARG A 126 5.98 -20.65 -7.50
CA ARG A 126 7.13 -20.19 -8.27
C ARG A 126 6.85 -18.95 -9.13
N SER A 127 5.62 -18.80 -9.58
CA SER A 127 5.13 -17.72 -10.45
C SER A 127 4.71 -16.47 -9.67
N GLY A 128 4.68 -16.54 -8.33
CA GLY A 128 4.26 -15.44 -7.47
C GLY A 128 2.77 -15.44 -7.13
N ASN A 129 2.03 -16.51 -7.43
CA ASN A 129 0.65 -16.68 -7.00
C ASN A 129 0.60 -17.03 -5.52
N ILE A 130 -0.42 -16.56 -4.81
CA ILE A 130 -0.59 -16.86 -3.38
C ILE A 130 -1.02 -18.31 -3.23
N LEU A 131 -0.27 -19.15 -2.53
CA LEU A 131 -0.69 -20.53 -2.22
C LEU A 131 -1.51 -20.59 -0.93
N GLU A 132 -1.05 -19.89 0.10
CA GLU A 132 -1.61 -19.96 1.44
C GLU A 132 -1.43 -18.63 2.17
N SER A 133 -2.41 -18.25 2.99
CA SER A 133 -2.31 -17.15 3.94
C SER A 133 -2.84 -17.55 5.31
N ILE A 134 -2.06 -17.32 6.36
CA ILE A 134 -2.40 -17.65 7.74
C ILE A 134 -2.37 -16.37 8.59
N THR A 135 -3.41 -16.17 9.40
CA THR A 135 -3.47 -15.09 10.41
C THR A 135 -3.41 -15.68 11.83
N THR A 136 -2.52 -15.16 12.68
CA THR A 136 -2.43 -15.53 14.11
C THR A 136 -2.48 -14.30 15.02
N ASP A 137 -2.89 -14.49 16.28
CA ASP A 137 -2.87 -13.45 17.30
C ASP A 137 -1.52 -13.30 18.04
N GLN A 138 -1.48 -12.34 18.97
CA GLN A 138 -0.30 -11.93 19.74
C GLN A 138 0.24 -13.00 20.70
N LYS A 139 -0.54 -14.00 21.08
CA LYS A 139 -0.12 -15.02 22.06
C LYS A 139 0.60 -16.21 21.42
N GLY A 140 1.11 -16.03 20.19
CA GLY A 140 2.26 -16.76 19.71
C GLY A 140 2.16 -18.27 19.86
N LYS A 141 1.34 -18.89 18.98
CA LYS A 141 1.63 -20.13 18.22
C LYS A 141 0.47 -21.13 18.14
N LYS A 142 -0.60 -21.04 18.93
CA LYS A 142 -1.61 -22.11 18.94
C LYS A 142 -2.85 -21.85 18.08
N ASP A 143 -3.39 -20.63 18.08
CA ASP A 143 -4.65 -20.40 17.38
C ASP A 143 -4.41 -19.72 16.02
N ILE A 144 -4.55 -20.52 14.97
CA ILE A 144 -4.81 -20.02 13.62
C ILE A 144 -6.18 -19.35 13.67
N LEU A 145 -6.22 -18.03 13.55
CA LEU A 145 -7.49 -17.29 13.48
C LEU A 145 -8.19 -17.58 12.15
N GLU A 146 -7.41 -17.55 11.07
CA GLU A 146 -7.88 -17.68 9.70
C GLU A 146 -6.78 -18.36 8.88
N LYS A 147 -7.14 -19.33 8.05
CA LYS A 147 -6.28 -19.92 7.01
C LYS A 147 -7.02 -19.92 5.69
N PHE A 148 -6.36 -19.43 4.66
CA PHE A 148 -6.84 -19.41 3.28
C PHE A 148 -5.89 -20.25 2.42
N VAL A 149 -6.45 -21.08 1.55
CA VAL A 149 -5.74 -21.86 0.53
C VAL A 149 -6.31 -21.46 -0.81
N HIS A 150 -5.44 -21.23 -1.78
CA HIS A 150 -5.83 -20.78 -3.11
C HIS A 150 -5.33 -21.78 -4.15
N GLU A 151 -6.24 -22.18 -5.03
CA GLU A 151 -5.97 -23.08 -6.14
C GLU A 151 -6.23 -22.34 -7.45
N TYR A 152 -5.32 -22.52 -8.42
CA TYR A 152 -5.38 -21.84 -9.71
C TYR A 152 -5.48 -22.91 -10.80
N ILE A 153 -6.59 -22.91 -11.51
CA ILE A 153 -6.80 -23.75 -12.68
C ILE A 153 -6.35 -22.94 -13.90
N LYS A 154 -5.38 -23.47 -14.66
CA LYS A 154 -5.04 -22.91 -15.96
C LYS A 154 -6.01 -23.49 -16.97
N GLU A 155 -6.72 -22.63 -17.70
CA GLU A 155 -7.42 -23.08 -18.90
C GLU A 155 -6.38 -23.63 -19.88
N GLN A 156 -6.60 -24.85 -20.36
CA GLN A 156 -5.85 -25.36 -21.50
C GLN A 156 -6.40 -24.64 -22.73
N ASP A 157 -5.56 -23.88 -23.42
CA ASP A 157 -5.90 -23.34 -24.72
C ASP A 157 -6.25 -24.53 -25.64
N GLY A 158 -7.54 -24.70 -25.91
CA GLY A 158 -8.08 -25.72 -26.79
C GLY A 158 -7.49 -25.56 -28.18
N THR A 159 -6.47 -26.35 -28.47
CA THR A 159 -5.97 -26.56 -29.83
C THR A 159 -6.05 -28.06 -30.09
N THR A 160 -7.14 -28.45 -30.76
CA THR A 160 -7.18 -29.66 -31.60
C THR A 160 -7.48 -29.20 -33.01
#